data_AF-A0A6U5CN42-F1
#
_entry.id   AF-A0A6U5CN42-F1
#
_cell.length_a   1.000
_cell.length_b   1.000
_cell.length_c   1.000
_cell.angle_alpha   90.00
_cell.angle_beta   90.00
_cell.angle_gamma   90.00
#
_symmetry.space_group_name_H-M   'P 1'
#
loop_
_entity.id
_entity.type
_entity.pdbx_description
1 polymer ?
#
loop_
_entity_poly.entity_id
_entity_poly.type
_entity_poly.pdbx_seq_one_letter_code
_entity_poly.pdbx_strand_id
1 'polypeptide(L)'
;MPPKEKEPAKEDPLLGCPVPVPKIDEADLLSDVRNPNFLEACKKLRIDPIDLKPRPYESFKGKGADDVKEKQQVRFAMYERGRFMKWKALGDQIRSMPPVPPEKRLAATSIPNASRGKKKGRRSVSALGDDLSHTKLGEIMSKTQSTFARGQVEVFKAASKPLKDIAYEGRFIVKKAAEDTRDLLEKRQLAEHRRKELIKKHEMEAKKKKERMRKDREEREEREAKFREQDEAERQRNLEKYEAWQEESKAKVQKQLEHFQKVHNNVLRQEREKEEQQERLLAEMREKAAIVEANQKSWLKGKEEQRVGDQTFEEKAAEAAERRRAEVAKNQAERQRQLAIDQKKQQLAEERKEVERIERAKENERKRREREKEHRKRIADIQRSKREKMKAREESIMDHMQKVEESLQRQKEERERDLAVKAEVERLRREQALDNVKRERARQAYEASILHQKHEDRAALQRGRDDLLQDILRERAVNATQVRLHKDHIKDEIFNIKCTNSYNRANQLLKELEPK
;
A
#
# COMPACT_ATOMS: atom_id res chain seq x y z
N MET A 1 27.66 7.56 -27.33
CA MET A 1 26.35 7.13 -26.78
C MET A 1 25.81 8.30 -25.96
N PRO A 2 24.57 8.76 -26.18
CA PRO A 2 23.98 9.77 -25.32
C PRO A 2 23.72 9.18 -23.91
N PRO A 3 23.78 10.00 -22.85
CA PRO A 3 23.58 9.55 -21.48
C PRO A 3 22.13 9.10 -21.27
N LYS A 4 21.96 7.92 -20.65
CA LYS A 4 20.65 7.40 -20.25
C LYS A 4 20.03 8.32 -19.21
N GLU A 5 18.89 8.90 -19.56
CA GLU A 5 17.99 9.60 -18.65
C GLU A 5 17.57 8.67 -17.52
N LYS A 6 17.73 9.13 -16.27
CA LYS A 6 17.24 8.44 -15.09
C LYS A 6 15.72 8.55 -15.08
N GLU A 7 15.02 7.42 -15.09
CA GLU A 7 13.58 7.39 -14.87
C GLU A 7 13.22 8.04 -13.52
N PRO A 8 12.19 8.88 -13.46
CA PRO A 8 11.73 9.47 -12.21
C PRO A 8 11.18 8.38 -11.30
N ALA A 9 11.57 8.43 -10.02
CA ALA A 9 11.04 7.57 -8.98
C ALA A 9 9.51 7.67 -8.95
N LYS A 10 8.83 6.53 -9.04
CA LYS A 10 7.37 6.43 -8.90
C LYS A 10 6.97 7.05 -7.56
N GLU A 11 6.29 8.19 -7.60
CA GLU A 11 5.66 8.80 -6.43
C GLU A 11 4.59 7.83 -5.90
N ASP A 12 4.71 7.49 -4.62
CA ASP A 12 3.74 6.67 -3.89
C ASP A 12 2.37 7.39 -3.93
N PRO A 13 1.26 6.73 -4.32
CA PRO A 13 -0.08 7.34 -4.47
C PRO A 13 -0.73 7.82 -3.15
N LEU A 14 0.03 7.84 -2.06
CA LEU A 14 -0.38 8.32 -0.73
C LEU A 14 0.22 9.70 -0.38
N LEU A 15 1.01 10.28 -1.28
CA LEU A 15 1.59 11.62 -1.17
C LEU A 15 0.69 12.60 -1.93
N GLY A 16 0.08 13.57 -1.24
CA GLY A 16 -0.62 14.70 -1.84
C GLY A 16 -2.07 14.92 -1.39
N CYS A 17 -2.70 13.96 -0.72
CA CYS A 17 -4.10 14.11 -0.27
C CYS A 17 -4.15 14.64 1.17
N PRO A 18 -4.57 15.90 1.41
CA PRO A 18 -5.00 16.31 2.74
C PRO A 18 -6.27 15.51 3.06
N VAL A 19 -6.14 14.39 3.75
CA VAL A 19 -7.29 13.61 4.22
C VAL A 19 -8.01 14.51 5.25
N PRO A 20 -9.20 15.03 4.94
CA PRO A 20 -9.92 15.84 5.90
C PRO A 20 -10.32 14.93 7.06
N VAL A 21 -9.76 15.20 8.24
CA VAL A 21 -10.24 14.60 9.48
C VAL A 21 -11.65 15.15 9.71
N PRO A 22 -12.66 14.30 10.00
CA PRO A 22 -13.99 14.77 10.31
C PRO A 22 -13.93 15.85 11.38
N LYS A 23 -14.58 17.01 11.17
CA LYS A 23 -14.77 17.98 12.25
C LYS A 23 -15.72 17.33 13.25
N ILE A 24 -15.25 17.12 14.46
CA ILE A 24 -16.04 16.47 15.50
C ILE A 24 -16.56 17.56 16.43
N ASP A 25 -17.86 17.52 16.69
CA ASP A 25 -18.46 18.35 17.73
C ASP A 25 -18.06 17.77 19.10
N GLU A 26 -17.30 18.55 19.88
CA GLU A 26 -16.86 18.14 21.21
C GLU A 26 -18.05 17.91 22.15
N ALA A 27 -19.19 18.59 21.93
CA ALA A 27 -20.40 18.41 22.70
C ALA A 27 -21.00 17.00 22.51
N ASP A 28 -21.00 16.50 21.28
CA ASP A 28 -21.51 15.15 20.95
C ASP A 28 -20.66 14.05 21.58
N LEU A 29 -19.32 14.18 21.52
CA LEU A 29 -18.40 13.24 22.17
C LEU A 29 -18.60 13.20 23.69
N LEU A 30 -18.75 14.36 24.32
CA LEU A 30 -18.98 14.45 25.76
C LEU A 30 -20.33 13.86 26.16
N SER A 31 -21.35 13.96 25.31
CA SER A 31 -22.65 13.34 25.53
C SER A 31 -22.57 11.80 25.51
N ASP A 32 -21.79 11.23 24.58
CA ASP A 32 -21.61 9.78 24.45
C ASP A 32 -20.78 9.21 25.61
N VAL A 33 -19.71 9.88 26.05
CA VAL A 33 -18.93 9.46 27.24
C VAL A 33 -19.78 9.46 28.51
N ARG A 34 -20.75 10.37 28.60
CA ARG A 34 -21.67 10.46 29.74
C ARG A 34 -22.80 9.43 29.67
N ASN A 35 -22.98 8.74 28.54
CA ASN A 35 -23.99 7.72 28.39
C ASN A 35 -23.54 6.40 29.06
N PRO A 36 -24.25 5.91 30.10
CA PRO A 36 -23.87 4.69 30.80
C PRO A 36 -23.85 3.45 29.89
N ASN A 37 -24.71 3.40 28.86
CA ASN A 37 -24.75 2.29 27.91
C ASN A 37 -23.49 2.27 27.01
N PHE A 38 -22.95 3.44 26.68
CA PHE A 38 -21.70 3.58 25.93
C PHE A 38 -20.51 3.08 26.75
N LEU A 39 -20.41 3.49 28.02
CA LEU A 39 -19.36 3.00 28.91
C LEU A 39 -19.45 1.49 29.15
N GLU A 40 -20.66 0.93 29.25
CA GLU A 40 -20.86 -0.52 29.37
C GLU A 40 -20.46 -1.27 28.10
N ALA A 41 -20.75 -0.72 26.92
CA ALA A 41 -20.30 -1.27 25.64
C ALA A 41 -18.76 -1.25 25.51
N CYS A 42 -18.12 -0.14 25.90
CA CYS A 42 -16.66 -0.04 25.97
C CYS A 42 -16.05 -1.07 26.93
N LYS A 43 -16.65 -1.26 28.12
CA LYS A 43 -16.25 -2.31 29.08
C LYS A 43 -16.39 -3.73 28.51
N LYS A 44 -17.50 -4.04 27.83
CA LYS A 44 -17.74 -5.34 27.17
C LYS A 44 -16.70 -5.63 26.10
N LEU A 45 -16.30 -4.62 25.35
CA LEU A 45 -15.28 -4.74 24.29
C LEU A 45 -13.84 -4.63 24.81
N ARG A 46 -13.65 -4.37 26.11
CA ARG A 46 -12.33 -4.12 26.73
C ARG A 46 -11.56 -3.00 26.04
N ILE A 47 -12.26 -1.92 25.68
CA ILE A 47 -11.66 -0.73 25.07
C ILE A 47 -11.78 0.41 26.07
N ASP A 48 -10.69 1.13 26.31
CA ASP A 48 -10.75 2.36 27.10
C ASP A 48 -11.53 3.42 26.29
N PRO A 49 -12.61 4.02 26.84
CA PRO A 49 -13.30 5.13 26.18
C PRO A 49 -12.36 6.28 25.77
N ILE A 50 -11.27 6.52 26.52
CA ILE A 50 -10.28 7.54 26.20
C ILE A 50 -9.53 7.21 24.90
N ASP A 51 -9.31 5.92 24.61
CA ASP A 51 -8.61 5.48 23.39
C ASP A 51 -9.44 5.68 22.13
N LEU A 52 -10.77 5.72 22.27
CA LEU A 52 -11.70 5.98 21.17
C LEU A 52 -11.93 7.47 20.93
N LYS A 53 -11.63 8.33 21.90
CA LYS A 53 -11.77 9.79 21.76
C LYS A 53 -10.82 10.27 20.65
N PRO A 54 -11.34 10.81 19.54
CA PRO A 54 -10.48 11.32 18.48
C PRO A 54 -9.69 12.53 19.00
N ARG A 55 -8.41 12.61 18.64
CA ARG A 55 -7.54 13.71 19.08
C ARG A 55 -7.67 14.91 18.13
N PRO A 56 -7.59 16.14 18.64
CA PRO A 56 -7.51 17.32 17.79
C PRO A 56 -6.27 17.22 16.88
N TYR A 57 -6.37 17.88 15.73
CA TYR A 57 -5.39 17.80 14.63
C TYR A 57 -3.96 18.04 15.14
N GLU A 58 -3.14 16.99 15.20
CA GLU A 58 -1.74 17.10 15.60
C GLU A 58 -0.94 17.55 14.38
N SER A 59 -0.55 18.82 14.33
CA SER A 59 0.29 19.33 13.24
C SER A 59 1.73 18.86 13.45
N PHE A 60 2.20 17.93 12.62
CA PHE A 60 3.59 17.46 12.63
C PHE A 60 4.53 18.57 12.11
N LYS A 61 4.83 19.57 12.94
CA LYS A 61 5.82 20.61 12.66
C LYS A 61 7.22 20.13 13.06
N GLY A 62 7.77 19.20 12.29
CA GLY A 62 9.17 18.74 12.41
C GLY A 62 9.95 18.99 11.12
N LYS A 63 11.29 19.06 11.19
CA LYS A 63 12.16 19.07 9.99
C LYS A 63 12.33 17.63 9.49
N GLY A 64 12.11 17.43 8.19
CA GLY A 64 12.12 16.16 7.47
C GLY A 64 11.59 16.37 6.05
N ALA A 65 11.79 15.43 5.14
CA ALA A 65 11.21 15.49 3.81
C ALA A 65 9.68 15.57 3.91
N ASP A 66 9.07 16.44 3.11
CA ASP A 66 7.62 16.66 3.13
C ASP A 66 6.85 15.35 2.90
N ASP A 67 7.45 14.40 2.17
CA ASP A 67 6.90 13.08 1.92
C ASP A 67 6.74 12.20 3.17
N VAL A 68 7.69 12.26 4.10
CA VAL A 68 7.63 11.46 5.34
C VAL A 68 6.59 12.04 6.28
N LYS A 69 6.49 13.38 6.34
CA LYS A 69 5.48 14.09 7.14
C LYS A 69 4.10 13.85 6.59
N GLU A 70 3.93 13.88 5.28
CA GLU A 70 2.66 13.63 4.64
C GLU A 70 2.22 12.19 4.82
N LYS A 71 3.12 11.20 4.67
CA LYS A 71 2.81 9.80 5.00
C LYS A 71 2.49 9.60 6.49
N GLN A 72 3.11 10.35 7.40
CA GLN A 72 2.75 10.31 8.83
C GLN A 72 1.40 10.97 9.10
N GLN A 73 1.11 12.09 8.45
CA GLN A 73 -0.16 12.81 8.55
C GLN A 73 -1.32 12.00 7.95
N VAL A 74 -1.11 11.33 6.81
CA VAL A 74 -2.07 10.40 6.21
C VAL A 74 -2.30 9.19 7.12
N ARG A 75 -1.25 8.59 7.68
CA ARG A 75 -1.39 7.48 8.65
C ARG A 75 -2.13 7.91 9.91
N PHE A 76 -1.84 9.08 10.45
CA PHE A 76 -2.53 9.67 11.59
C PHE A 76 -4.01 9.91 11.24
N ALA A 77 -4.31 10.55 10.11
CA ALA A 77 -5.68 10.81 9.67
C ALA A 77 -6.48 9.53 9.43
N MET A 78 -5.87 8.48 8.86
CA MET A 78 -6.51 7.17 8.68
C MET A 78 -6.80 6.50 10.03
N TYR A 79 -5.86 6.58 10.97
CA TYR A 79 -6.03 6.03 12.32
C TYR A 79 -7.14 6.77 13.09
N GLU A 80 -7.14 8.10 13.08
CA GLU A 80 -8.19 8.92 13.70
C GLU A 80 -9.56 8.70 13.06
N ARG A 81 -9.63 8.55 11.72
CA ARG A 81 -10.89 8.21 11.03
C ARG A 81 -11.41 6.83 11.44
N GLY A 82 -10.52 5.86 11.62
CA GLY A 82 -10.87 4.54 12.16
C GLY A 82 -11.42 4.60 13.58
N ARG A 83 -10.82 5.45 14.44
CA ARG A 83 -11.32 5.70 15.80
C ARG A 83 -12.68 6.37 15.81
N PHE A 84 -12.85 7.44 15.02
CA PHE A 84 -14.11 8.15 14.88
C PHE A 84 -15.23 7.26 14.34
N MET A 85 -14.97 6.42 13.34
CA MET A 85 -15.98 5.49 12.81
C MET A 85 -16.39 4.43 13.84
N LYS A 86 -15.43 3.92 14.65
CA LYS A 86 -15.76 3.01 15.76
C LYS A 86 -16.57 3.70 16.86
N TRP A 87 -16.21 4.93 17.22
CA TRP A 87 -16.97 5.76 18.15
C TRP A 87 -18.40 5.96 17.66
N LYS A 88 -18.55 6.42 16.42
CA LYS A 88 -19.84 6.70 15.79
C LYS A 88 -20.70 5.44 15.66
N ALA A 89 -20.13 4.32 15.25
CA ALA A 89 -20.85 3.05 15.18
C ALA A 89 -21.36 2.60 16.56
N LEU A 90 -20.56 2.75 17.61
CA LEU A 90 -20.97 2.48 18.99
C LEU A 90 -22.05 3.46 19.46
N GLY A 91 -21.88 4.75 19.19
CA GLY A 91 -22.85 5.80 19.50
C GLY A 91 -24.19 5.58 18.80
N ASP A 92 -24.19 5.36 17.49
CA ASP A 92 -25.39 5.13 16.66
C ASP A 92 -26.12 3.84 17.06
N GLN A 93 -25.39 2.77 17.40
CA GLN A 93 -25.98 1.52 17.90
C GLN A 93 -26.61 1.70 19.29
N ILE A 94 -26.14 2.64 20.10
CA ILE A 94 -26.64 2.89 21.45
C ILE A 94 -27.78 3.93 21.44
N ARG A 95 -27.70 4.94 20.57
CA ARG A 95 -28.77 5.93 20.32
C ARG A 95 -30.01 5.30 19.69
N SER A 96 -29.85 4.20 18.96
CA SER A 96 -30.96 3.41 18.39
C SER A 96 -31.56 2.40 19.37
N MET A 97 -30.99 2.21 20.56
CA MET A 97 -31.57 1.36 21.59
C MET A 97 -32.51 2.16 22.51
N PRO A 98 -33.72 1.65 22.81
CA PRO A 98 -34.63 2.32 23.73
C PRO A 98 -34.00 2.43 25.13
N PRO A 99 -34.25 3.52 25.88
CA PRO A 99 -33.70 3.71 27.21
C PRO A 99 -34.14 2.55 28.12
N VAL A 100 -33.17 1.83 28.67
CA VAL A 100 -33.45 0.71 29.59
C VAL A 100 -33.95 1.30 30.93
N PRO A 101 -35.13 0.90 31.42
CA PRO A 101 -35.64 1.37 32.70
C PRO A 101 -34.70 0.96 33.85
N PRO A 102 -34.63 1.76 34.93
CA PRO A 102 -33.64 1.64 36.00
C PRO A 102 -33.66 0.30 36.76
N GLU A 103 -34.71 -0.50 36.62
CA GLU A 103 -34.93 -1.74 37.37
C GLU A 103 -34.04 -2.93 36.93
N LYS A 104 -33.27 -2.82 35.84
CA LYS A 104 -32.33 -3.87 35.42
C LYS A 104 -30.85 -3.57 35.68
N ARG A 105 -30.53 -2.62 36.57
CA ARG A 105 -29.15 -2.23 36.88
C ARG A 105 -28.39 -3.19 37.82
N LEU A 106 -29.03 -4.23 38.35
CA LEU A 106 -28.42 -5.13 39.34
C LEU A 106 -28.62 -6.61 39.02
N ALA A 107 -28.14 -7.08 37.85
CA ALA A 107 -27.99 -8.52 37.61
C ALA A 107 -27.06 -8.80 36.42
N ALA A 108 -25.79 -8.38 36.49
CA ALA A 108 -24.74 -8.92 35.60
C ALA A 108 -23.33 -8.81 36.22
N THR A 109 -23.23 -8.93 37.54
CA THR A 109 -21.96 -9.26 38.23
C THR A 109 -22.00 -10.73 38.62
N SER A 110 -21.90 -11.62 37.63
CA SER A 110 -21.48 -12.99 37.86
C SER A 110 -20.56 -13.37 36.71
N ILE A 111 -19.27 -13.36 36.99
CA ILE A 111 -18.25 -14.00 36.17
C ILE A 111 -18.54 -15.50 36.16
N PRO A 112 -18.70 -16.16 35.00
CA PRO A 112 -18.48 -17.59 34.90
C PRO A 112 -17.09 -17.81 34.31
N ASN A 113 -16.16 -18.20 35.18
CA ASN A 113 -15.00 -18.97 34.76
C ASN A 113 -15.46 -20.41 34.49
N ALA A 114 -15.61 -20.78 33.21
CA ALA A 114 -15.70 -22.14 32.66
C ALA A 114 -16.16 -21.97 31.20
N SER A 115 -15.69 -22.68 30.17
CA SER A 115 -14.88 -23.88 30.06
C SER A 115 -14.40 -23.97 28.60
N ARG A 116 -13.15 -24.39 28.39
CA ARG A 116 -12.71 -25.00 27.13
C ARG A 116 -13.73 -26.07 26.70
N GLY A 117 -14.39 -25.91 25.55
CA GLY A 117 -15.25 -26.97 25.05
C GLY A 117 -16.18 -26.62 23.90
N LYS A 118 -15.70 -26.91 22.67
CA LYS A 118 -16.47 -27.39 21.51
C LYS A 118 -17.66 -26.55 20.98
N LYS A 119 -17.46 -25.95 19.80
CA LYS A 119 -18.08 -26.38 18.52
C LYS A 119 -17.51 -25.52 17.39
N LYS A 120 -16.68 -26.14 16.53
CA LYS A 120 -16.99 -26.56 15.15
C LYS A 120 -16.95 -25.40 14.14
N GLY A 121 -15.77 -25.24 13.57
CA GLY A 121 -15.51 -24.47 12.36
C GLY A 121 -14.10 -24.72 11.81
N ARG A 122 -13.56 -25.92 12.05
CA ARG A 122 -12.27 -26.37 11.50
C ARG A 122 -12.58 -27.07 10.18
N ARG A 123 -12.41 -26.40 9.04
CA ARG A 123 -12.04 -27.08 7.79
C ARG A 123 -10.52 -27.11 7.74
N SER A 124 -9.97 -28.09 8.45
CA SER A 124 -8.61 -28.54 8.24
C SER A 124 -8.51 -29.14 6.85
N VAL A 125 -7.76 -28.50 5.96
CA VAL A 125 -7.18 -29.14 4.78
C VAL A 125 -5.94 -29.90 5.26
N SER A 126 -6.18 -31.04 5.90
CA SER A 126 -5.15 -32.00 6.33
C SER A 126 -5.86 -33.33 6.63
N ALA A 127 -6.44 -33.92 5.59
CA ALA A 127 -6.91 -35.31 5.51
C ALA A 127 -7.42 -35.55 4.08
N LEU A 128 -6.51 -35.62 3.12
CA LEU A 128 -6.72 -36.19 1.77
C LEU A 128 -5.39 -36.37 1.01
N GLY A 129 -4.30 -36.58 1.77
CA GLY A 129 -3.08 -37.21 1.29
C GLY A 129 -2.84 -38.38 2.22
N ASP A 130 -2.44 -39.52 1.66
CA ASP A 130 -2.10 -40.77 2.35
C ASP A 130 -3.18 -41.84 2.53
N ASP A 131 -4.12 -42.02 1.59
CA ASP A 131 -4.90 -43.28 1.52
C ASP A 131 -5.33 -43.77 0.11
N LEU A 132 -4.71 -43.29 -0.97
CA LEU A 132 -5.03 -43.76 -2.33
C LEU A 132 -3.83 -44.09 -3.23
N SER A 133 -2.62 -44.21 -2.69
CA SER A 133 -1.41 -44.49 -3.47
C SER A 133 -0.90 -45.94 -3.43
N HIS A 134 -1.50 -46.85 -2.63
CA HIS A 134 -0.95 -48.21 -2.47
C HIS A 134 -1.80 -49.38 -2.97
N THR A 135 -3.07 -49.19 -3.37
CA THR A 135 -3.92 -50.32 -3.81
C THR A 135 -3.99 -50.53 -5.33
N LYS A 136 -3.77 -49.49 -6.16
CA LYS A 136 -3.76 -49.67 -7.63
C LYS A 136 -2.39 -50.00 -8.24
N LEU A 137 -1.29 -49.53 -7.65
CA LEU A 137 0.06 -49.90 -8.11
C LEU A 137 0.46 -51.32 -7.64
N GLY A 138 -0.03 -51.76 -6.48
CA GLY A 138 0.14 -53.12 -5.98
C GLY A 138 -0.62 -54.18 -6.80
N GLU A 139 -1.86 -53.88 -7.25
CA GLU A 139 -2.62 -54.78 -8.13
C GLU A 139 -2.10 -54.83 -9.58
N ILE A 140 -1.48 -53.75 -10.06
CA ILE A 140 -0.86 -53.73 -11.39
C ILE A 140 0.47 -54.47 -11.36
N MET A 141 1.28 -54.35 -10.31
CA MET A 141 2.54 -55.09 -10.19
C MET A 141 2.35 -56.58 -9.86
N SER A 142 1.31 -56.96 -9.12
CA SER A 142 1.02 -58.38 -8.84
C SER A 142 0.52 -59.12 -10.09
N LYS A 143 -0.17 -58.44 -11.01
CA LYS A 143 -0.59 -59.00 -12.30
C LYS A 143 0.55 -59.14 -13.32
N THR A 144 1.60 -58.33 -13.23
CA THR A 144 2.77 -58.45 -14.12
C THR A 144 3.82 -59.46 -13.60
N GLN A 145 3.83 -59.76 -12.28
CA GLN A 145 4.70 -60.80 -11.72
C GLN A 145 4.08 -62.20 -11.70
N SER A 146 2.75 -62.36 -11.72
CA SER A 146 2.12 -63.69 -11.80
C SER A 146 2.21 -64.36 -13.17
N THR A 147 2.56 -63.63 -14.23
CA THR A 147 2.81 -64.18 -15.57
C THR A 147 4.28 -64.55 -15.82
N PHE A 148 5.19 -64.26 -14.89
CA PHE A 148 6.60 -64.66 -14.99
C PHE A 148 6.95 -65.88 -14.10
N ALA A 149 6.05 -66.28 -13.19
CA ALA A 149 6.27 -67.35 -12.20
C ALA A 149 5.62 -68.71 -12.55
N ARG A 150 4.98 -68.85 -13.73
CA ARG A 150 4.59 -70.16 -14.27
C ARG A 150 5.32 -70.37 -15.58
N GLY A 151 6.47 -71.03 -15.49
CA GLY A 151 7.27 -71.46 -16.64
C GLY A 151 6.51 -72.46 -17.52
N GLN A 152 5.63 -71.96 -18.37
CA GLN A 152 5.17 -72.65 -19.57
C GLN A 152 5.59 -71.83 -20.78
N VAL A 153 6.83 -72.06 -21.19
CA VAL A 153 7.22 -71.86 -22.58
C VAL A 153 6.58 -73.00 -23.35
N GLU A 154 5.43 -72.78 -23.98
CA GLU A 154 4.97 -73.65 -25.05
C GLU A 154 5.93 -73.47 -26.23
N VAL A 155 6.94 -74.35 -26.26
CA VAL A 155 7.72 -74.64 -27.45
C VAL A 155 6.76 -75.25 -28.46
N PHE A 156 6.25 -74.44 -29.38
CA PHE A 156 5.60 -74.93 -30.59
C PHE A 156 6.62 -75.77 -31.38
N LYS A 157 6.53 -77.09 -31.23
CA LYS A 157 7.06 -78.05 -32.21
C LYS A 157 6.28 -77.84 -33.50
N ALA A 158 6.82 -77.00 -34.38
CA ALA A 158 6.38 -76.94 -35.76
C ALA A 158 6.69 -78.28 -36.43
N ALA A 159 5.64 -79.02 -36.76
CA ALA A 159 5.73 -80.17 -37.63
C ALA A 159 6.27 -79.74 -38.99
N SER A 160 7.26 -80.48 -39.47
CA SER A 160 7.89 -80.35 -40.77
C SER A 160 6.89 -80.55 -41.92
N LYS A 161 6.68 -79.51 -42.73
CA LYS A 161 6.30 -79.63 -44.15
C LYS A 161 7.24 -78.75 -44.99
N PRO A 162 7.61 -79.16 -46.20
CA PRO A 162 8.84 -78.69 -46.83
C PRO A 162 8.69 -77.33 -47.51
N LEU A 163 9.68 -76.47 -47.22
CA LEU A 163 10.44 -75.58 -48.11
C LEU A 163 9.78 -75.09 -49.41
N LYS A 164 9.50 -73.77 -49.42
CA LYS A 164 10.01 -72.71 -50.31
C LYS A 164 8.92 -71.64 -50.35
N ASP A 165 9.11 -70.54 -49.60
CA ASP A 165 8.51 -69.20 -49.82
C ASP A 165 8.59 -68.30 -48.58
N ILE A 166 8.85 -68.84 -47.38
CA ILE A 166 8.90 -68.05 -46.12
C ILE A 166 10.22 -67.28 -45.92
N ALA A 167 11.24 -67.53 -46.75
CA ALA A 167 12.56 -66.89 -46.60
C ALA A 167 12.58 -65.38 -46.92
N TYR A 168 11.52 -64.85 -47.56
CA TYR A 168 11.43 -63.43 -47.91
C TYR A 168 10.73 -62.59 -46.82
N GLU A 169 9.65 -63.09 -46.22
CA GLU A 169 8.88 -62.34 -45.21
C GLU A 169 9.55 -62.26 -43.83
N GLY A 170 10.30 -63.30 -43.44
CA GLY A 170 11.04 -63.30 -42.18
C GLY A 170 12.17 -62.27 -42.09
N ARG A 171 12.75 -61.86 -43.23
CA ARG A 171 13.80 -60.81 -43.26
C ARG A 171 13.22 -59.40 -43.16
N PHE A 172 11.99 -59.16 -43.61
CA PHE A 172 11.33 -57.87 -43.47
C PHE A 172 10.82 -57.63 -42.05
N ILE A 173 10.30 -58.66 -41.37
CA ILE A 173 9.76 -58.53 -40.00
C ILE A 173 10.88 -58.33 -38.97
N VAL A 174 12.02 -58.99 -39.14
CA VAL A 174 13.19 -58.81 -38.24
C VAL A 174 13.90 -57.48 -38.48
N LYS A 175 13.99 -56.99 -39.73
CA LYS A 175 14.51 -55.65 -40.02
C LYS A 175 13.59 -54.55 -39.47
N LYS A 176 12.28 -54.69 -39.63
CA LYS A 176 11.31 -53.69 -39.15
C LYS A 176 11.28 -53.60 -37.62
N ALA A 177 11.37 -54.73 -36.90
CA ALA A 177 11.49 -54.72 -35.44
C ALA A 177 12.85 -54.16 -34.94
N ALA A 178 13.94 -54.36 -35.71
CA ALA A 178 15.25 -53.77 -35.41
C ALA A 178 15.31 -52.25 -35.71
N GLU A 179 14.58 -51.79 -36.73
CA GLU A 179 14.40 -50.38 -37.07
C GLU A 179 13.50 -49.67 -36.04
N ASP A 180 12.37 -50.27 -35.64
CA ASP A 180 11.48 -49.72 -34.62
C ASP A 180 12.17 -49.58 -33.25
N THR A 181 13.08 -50.50 -32.90
CA THR A 181 13.87 -50.41 -31.66
C THR A 181 14.98 -49.36 -31.73
N ARG A 182 15.59 -49.14 -32.91
CA ARG A 182 16.52 -48.02 -33.14
C ARG A 182 15.80 -46.67 -33.06
N ASP A 183 14.64 -46.53 -33.70
CA ASP A 183 13.84 -45.30 -33.66
C ASP A 183 13.40 -44.94 -32.24
N LEU A 184 13.08 -45.94 -31.42
CA LEU A 184 12.72 -45.73 -30.01
C LEU A 184 13.92 -45.28 -29.17
N LEU A 185 15.10 -45.84 -29.42
CA LEU A 185 16.37 -45.43 -28.80
C LEU A 185 16.76 -44.00 -29.20
N GLU A 186 16.64 -43.65 -30.48
CA GLU A 186 16.91 -42.30 -30.97
C GLU A 186 15.94 -41.27 -30.40
N LYS A 187 14.64 -41.57 -30.34
CA LYS A 187 13.65 -40.70 -29.69
C LYS A 187 13.93 -40.49 -28.20
N ARG A 188 14.40 -41.54 -27.51
CA ARG A 188 14.79 -41.46 -26.09
C ARG A 188 16.05 -40.61 -25.89
N GLN A 189 17.06 -40.76 -26.76
CA GLN A 189 18.26 -39.94 -26.73
C GLN A 189 17.95 -38.46 -27.05
N LEU A 190 17.07 -38.19 -28.02
CA LEU A 190 16.61 -36.85 -28.35
C LEU A 190 15.83 -36.21 -27.18
N ALA A 191 14.99 -36.98 -26.49
CA ALA A 191 14.27 -36.53 -25.31
C ALA A 191 15.22 -36.20 -24.13
N GLU A 192 16.25 -37.02 -23.90
CA GLU A 192 17.29 -36.72 -22.92
C GLU A 192 18.10 -35.48 -23.29
N HIS A 193 18.44 -35.29 -24.56
CA HIS A 193 19.15 -34.11 -25.03
C HIS A 193 18.35 -32.83 -24.75
N ARG A 194 17.06 -32.82 -25.14
CA ARG A 194 16.14 -31.70 -24.86
C ARG A 194 15.99 -31.43 -23.36
N ARG A 195 15.94 -32.48 -22.54
CA ARG A 195 15.89 -32.34 -21.07
C ARG A 195 17.17 -31.68 -20.53
N LYS A 196 18.35 -32.09 -20.99
CA LYS A 196 19.64 -31.50 -20.58
C LYS A 196 19.75 -30.03 -21.01
N GLU A 197 19.28 -29.67 -22.19
CA GLU A 197 19.24 -28.28 -22.66
C GLU A 197 18.29 -27.41 -21.83
N LEU A 198 17.10 -27.91 -21.50
CA LEU A 198 16.16 -27.23 -20.61
C LEU A 198 16.75 -26.97 -19.22
N ILE A 199 17.43 -27.97 -18.65
CA ILE A 199 18.12 -27.82 -17.36
C ILE A 199 19.19 -26.72 -17.45
N LYS A 200 20.05 -26.75 -18.47
CA LYS A 200 21.07 -25.71 -18.68
C LYS A 200 20.44 -24.32 -18.84
N LYS A 201 19.32 -24.21 -19.55
CA LYS A 201 18.60 -22.94 -19.71
C LYS A 201 18.09 -22.41 -18.37
N HIS A 202 17.45 -23.26 -17.57
CA HIS A 202 16.97 -22.88 -16.24
C HIS A 202 18.12 -22.51 -15.28
N GLU A 203 19.24 -23.22 -15.32
CA GLU A 203 20.43 -22.86 -14.53
C GLU A 203 21.00 -21.50 -14.92
N MET A 204 21.04 -21.18 -16.22
CA MET A 204 21.49 -19.88 -16.71
C MET A 204 20.52 -18.75 -16.32
N GLU A 205 19.21 -18.99 -16.39
CA GLU A 205 18.19 -18.05 -15.93
C GLU A 205 18.28 -17.82 -14.40
N ALA A 206 18.50 -18.88 -13.62
CA ALA A 206 18.70 -18.79 -12.18
C ALA A 206 19.96 -17.99 -11.82
N LYS A 207 21.08 -18.21 -12.53
CA LYS A 207 22.32 -17.43 -12.36
C LYS A 207 22.09 -15.95 -12.68
N LYS A 208 21.44 -15.63 -13.80
CA LYS A 208 21.09 -14.24 -14.17
C LYS A 208 20.18 -13.59 -13.13
N LYS A 209 19.18 -14.31 -12.60
CA LYS A 209 18.30 -13.80 -11.55
C LYS A 209 19.08 -13.52 -10.26
N LYS A 210 19.99 -14.42 -9.85
CA LYS A 210 20.83 -14.24 -8.67
C LYS A 210 21.76 -13.03 -8.81
N GLU A 211 22.35 -12.81 -9.99
CA GLU A 211 23.20 -11.65 -10.26
C GLU A 211 22.40 -10.33 -10.23
N ARG A 212 21.18 -10.31 -10.79
CA ARG A 212 20.28 -9.14 -10.68
C ARG A 212 19.95 -8.80 -9.24
N MET A 213 19.56 -9.81 -8.44
CA MET A 213 19.29 -9.61 -7.01
C MET A 213 20.52 -9.10 -6.23
N ARG A 214 21.73 -9.51 -6.63
CA ARG A 214 22.96 -9.01 -6.01
C ARG A 214 23.18 -7.53 -6.31
N LYS A 215 23.04 -7.13 -7.58
CA LYS A 215 23.17 -5.72 -8.01
C LYS A 215 22.12 -4.83 -7.37
N ASP A 216 20.85 -5.27 -7.31
CA ASP A 216 19.78 -4.51 -6.66
C ASP A 216 20.05 -4.32 -5.16
N ARG A 217 20.66 -5.31 -4.50
CA ARG A 217 21.05 -5.21 -3.09
C ARG A 217 22.21 -4.24 -2.89
N GLU A 218 23.25 -4.35 -3.71
CA GLU A 218 24.40 -3.42 -3.70
C GLU A 218 23.91 -1.96 -3.93
N GLU A 219 23.03 -1.74 -4.90
CA GLU A 219 22.48 -0.41 -5.18
C GLU A 219 21.60 0.12 -4.03
N ARG A 220 20.84 -0.76 -3.36
CA ARG A 220 20.05 -0.36 -2.19
C ARG A 220 20.95 0.02 -1.01
N GLU A 221 21.99 -0.76 -0.75
CA GLU A 221 22.96 -0.48 0.32
C GLU A 221 23.70 0.85 0.06
N GLU A 222 24.09 1.15 -1.18
CA GLU A 222 24.67 2.45 -1.55
C GLU A 222 23.70 3.62 -1.36
N ARG A 223 22.42 3.45 -1.72
CA ARG A 223 21.39 4.49 -1.51
C ARG A 223 21.14 4.73 -0.03
N GLU A 224 21.09 3.67 0.78
CA GLU A 224 20.94 3.78 2.23
C GLU A 224 22.15 4.46 2.88
N ALA A 225 23.37 4.16 2.44
CA ALA A 225 24.59 4.83 2.91
C ALA A 225 24.58 6.33 2.60
N LYS A 226 24.24 6.71 1.36
CA LYS A 226 24.11 8.13 0.96
C LYS A 226 23.03 8.86 1.76
N PHE A 227 21.92 8.20 2.07
CA PHE A 227 20.86 8.79 2.89
C PHE A 227 21.33 9.03 4.33
N ARG A 228 22.08 8.10 4.93
CA ARG A 228 22.65 8.28 6.27
C ARG A 228 23.65 9.43 6.32
N GLU A 229 24.53 9.52 5.33
CA GLU A 229 25.51 10.62 5.24
C GLU A 229 24.80 11.99 5.11
N GLN A 230 23.74 12.07 4.32
CA GLN A 230 22.91 13.28 4.21
C GLN A 230 22.18 13.62 5.51
N ASP A 231 21.62 12.62 6.21
CA ASP A 231 20.94 12.83 7.49
C ASP A 231 21.92 13.30 8.58
N GLU A 232 23.13 12.74 8.64
CA GLU A 232 24.19 13.18 9.55
C GLU A 232 24.63 14.62 9.25
N ALA A 233 24.83 14.96 7.97
CA ALA A 233 25.17 16.33 7.56
C ALA A 233 24.03 17.32 7.87
N GLU A 234 22.77 16.91 7.70
CA GLU A 234 21.61 17.77 8.04
C GLU A 234 21.48 17.96 9.55
N ARG A 235 21.74 16.93 10.35
CA ARG A 235 21.80 17.04 11.82
C ARG A 235 22.88 18.03 12.25
N GLN A 236 24.08 17.94 11.68
CA GLN A 236 25.16 18.90 11.97
C GLN A 236 24.76 20.34 11.62
N ARG A 237 24.22 20.58 10.42
CA ARG A 237 23.72 21.92 10.02
C ARG A 237 22.60 22.44 10.92
N ASN A 238 21.75 21.55 11.44
CA ASN A 238 20.69 21.93 12.36
C ASN A 238 21.24 22.28 13.74
N LEU A 239 22.28 21.57 14.21
CA LEU A 239 23.01 21.91 15.44
C LEU A 239 23.70 23.26 15.31
N GLU A 240 24.44 23.51 14.22
CA GLU A 240 25.09 24.81 13.95
C GLU A 240 24.07 25.96 13.93
N LYS A 241 22.92 25.77 13.29
CA LYS A 241 21.84 26.78 13.28
C LYS A 241 21.25 27.01 14.67
N TYR A 242 21.14 25.96 15.48
CA TYR A 242 20.63 26.07 16.84
C TYR A 242 21.63 26.82 17.74
N GLU A 243 22.93 26.54 17.60
CA GLU A 243 24.00 27.24 18.30
C GLU A 243 24.04 28.73 17.91
N ALA A 244 24.00 29.03 16.61
CA ALA A 244 23.95 30.42 16.13
C ALA A 244 22.71 31.17 16.64
N TRP A 245 21.55 30.51 16.69
CA TRP A 245 20.34 31.10 17.26
C TRP A 245 20.45 31.32 18.77
N GLN A 246 21.07 30.40 19.51
CA GLN A 246 21.34 30.55 20.93
C GLN A 246 22.28 31.73 21.20
N GLU A 247 23.34 31.90 20.41
CA GLU A 247 24.24 33.05 20.50
C GLU A 247 23.52 34.37 20.19
N GLU A 248 22.73 34.43 19.12
CA GLU A 248 21.95 35.61 18.77
C GLU A 248 20.92 35.96 19.85
N SER A 249 20.28 34.95 20.43
CA SER A 249 19.34 35.10 21.54
C SER A 249 20.03 35.66 22.79
N LYS A 250 21.17 35.09 23.19
CA LYS A 250 21.99 35.60 24.31
C LYS A 250 22.42 37.04 24.07
N ALA A 251 22.90 37.37 22.87
CA ALA A 251 23.31 38.74 22.52
C ALA A 251 22.13 39.74 22.59
N LYS A 252 20.92 39.33 22.19
CA LYS A 252 19.70 40.15 22.31
C LYS A 252 19.33 40.39 23.76
N VAL A 253 19.35 39.35 24.59
CA VAL A 253 19.06 39.47 26.04
C VAL A 253 20.10 40.37 26.71
N GLN A 254 21.38 40.23 26.37
CA GLN A 254 22.44 41.09 26.90
C GLN A 254 22.25 42.57 26.51
N LYS A 255 21.92 42.85 25.24
CA LYS A 255 21.58 44.22 24.80
C LYS A 255 20.36 44.79 25.51
N GLN A 256 19.35 43.96 25.81
CA GLN A 256 18.20 44.39 26.59
C GLN A 256 18.58 44.72 28.04
N LEU A 257 19.42 43.89 28.69
CA LEU A 257 19.92 44.15 30.03
C LEU A 257 20.76 45.44 30.09
N GLU A 258 21.65 45.66 29.12
CA GLU A 258 22.42 46.90 29.00
C GLU A 258 21.51 48.12 28.81
N HIS A 259 20.43 47.98 28.04
CA HIS A 259 19.43 49.04 27.88
C HIS A 259 18.70 49.34 29.19
N PHE A 260 18.24 48.31 29.91
CA PHE A 260 17.60 48.48 31.21
C PHE A 260 18.53 49.13 32.24
N GLN A 261 19.81 48.74 32.28
CA GLN A 261 20.81 49.40 33.13
C GLN A 261 21.00 50.88 32.77
N LYS A 262 21.09 51.22 31.47
CA LYS A 262 21.20 52.62 31.04
C LYS A 262 19.97 53.44 31.42
N VAL A 263 18.77 52.89 31.24
CA VAL A 263 17.52 53.56 31.64
C VAL A 263 17.48 53.76 33.15
N HIS A 264 17.81 52.73 33.93
CA HIS A 264 17.85 52.81 35.38
C HIS A 264 18.85 53.85 35.89
N ASN A 265 20.07 53.88 35.32
CA ASN A 265 21.07 54.88 35.67
C ASN A 265 20.63 56.30 35.32
N ASN A 266 19.92 56.49 34.20
CA ASN A 266 19.35 57.80 33.86
C ASN A 266 18.25 58.23 34.83
N VAL A 267 17.39 57.31 35.28
CA VAL A 267 16.37 57.59 36.29
C VAL A 267 17.03 58.02 37.60
N LEU A 268 18.01 57.26 38.09
CA LEU A 268 18.76 57.61 39.30
C LEU A 268 19.46 58.97 39.16
N ARG A 269 19.99 59.30 37.98
CA ARG A 269 20.61 60.61 37.72
C ARG A 269 19.57 61.73 37.79
N GLN A 270 18.39 61.54 37.20
CA GLN A 270 17.29 62.51 37.27
C GLN A 270 16.78 62.69 38.71
N GLU A 271 16.76 61.62 39.50
CA GLU A 271 16.40 61.71 40.93
C GLU A 271 17.43 62.54 41.71
N ARG A 272 18.72 62.29 41.52
CA ARG A 272 19.78 63.13 42.14
C ARG A 272 19.71 64.58 41.69
N GLU A 273 19.50 64.84 40.40
CA GLU A 273 19.33 66.21 39.88
C GLU A 273 18.12 66.92 40.53
N LYS A 274 17.02 66.19 40.81
CA LYS A 274 15.85 66.73 41.53
C LYS A 274 16.14 66.96 43.01
N GLU A 275 16.85 66.06 43.67
CA GLU A 275 17.28 66.21 45.06
C GLU A 275 18.21 67.44 45.20
N GLU A 276 19.20 67.59 44.32
CA GLU A 276 20.08 68.77 44.29
C GLU A 276 19.29 70.07 44.04
N GLN A 277 18.30 70.05 43.14
CA GLN A 277 17.42 71.21 42.92
C GLN A 277 16.60 71.54 44.17
N GLN A 278 16.07 70.53 44.87
CA GLN A 278 15.34 70.73 46.13
C GLN A 278 16.25 71.29 47.22
N GLU A 279 17.48 70.79 47.37
CA GLU A 279 18.44 71.31 48.34
C GLU A 279 18.82 72.77 48.07
N ARG A 280 19.05 73.14 46.80
CA ARG A 280 19.31 74.53 46.41
C ARG A 280 18.12 75.44 46.75
N LEU A 281 16.90 74.99 46.47
CA LEU A 281 15.69 75.75 46.77
C LEU A 281 15.49 75.92 48.28
N LEU A 282 15.78 74.89 49.07
CA LEU A 282 15.79 74.97 50.54
C LEU A 282 16.88 75.91 51.06
N ALA A 283 18.08 75.91 50.46
CA ALA A 283 19.16 76.82 50.81
C ALA A 283 18.81 78.28 50.50
N GLU A 284 18.25 78.57 49.32
CA GLU A 284 17.74 79.90 48.96
C GLU A 284 16.63 80.36 49.91
N MET A 285 15.72 79.46 50.30
CA MET A 285 14.67 79.78 51.28
C MET A 285 15.25 80.10 52.66
N ARG A 286 16.30 79.39 53.09
CA ARG A 286 17.03 79.70 54.34
C ARG A 286 17.76 81.04 54.27
N GLU A 287 18.40 81.35 53.15
CA GLU A 287 19.08 82.63 52.93
C GLU A 287 18.07 83.79 52.92
N LYS A 288 16.94 83.65 52.21
CA LYS A 288 15.86 84.64 52.23
C LYS A 288 15.27 84.80 53.63
N ALA A 289 15.09 83.72 54.38
CA ALA A 289 14.64 83.79 55.77
C ALA A 289 15.65 84.53 56.66
N ALA A 290 16.96 84.30 56.48
CA ALA A 290 18.01 85.01 57.20
C ALA A 290 18.06 86.50 56.84
N ILE A 291 17.84 86.87 55.57
CA ILE A 291 17.73 88.26 55.13
C ILE A 291 16.49 88.93 55.76
N VAL A 292 15.35 88.24 55.80
CA VAL A 292 14.14 88.75 56.46
C VAL A 292 14.39 88.95 57.94
N GLU A 293 15.02 88.00 58.63
CA GLU A 293 15.36 88.12 60.05
C GLU A 293 16.37 89.26 60.31
N ALA A 294 17.37 89.43 59.44
CA ALA A 294 18.32 90.53 59.49
C ALA A 294 17.66 91.89 59.26
N ASN A 295 16.76 91.99 58.29
CA ASN A 295 15.96 93.20 58.04
C ASN A 295 14.98 93.48 59.19
N GLN A 296 14.43 92.45 59.84
CA GLN A 296 13.58 92.60 61.02
C GLN A 296 14.39 93.13 62.21
N LYS A 297 15.62 92.65 62.40
CA LYS A 297 16.59 93.18 63.38
C LYS A 297 17.04 94.60 63.03
N SER A 298 17.26 94.92 61.76
CA SER A 298 17.62 96.28 61.32
C SER A 298 16.45 97.25 61.44
N TRP A 299 15.21 96.81 61.25
CA TRP A 299 14.00 97.61 61.45
C TRP A 299 13.74 97.90 62.94
N LEU A 300 14.04 96.93 63.82
CA LEU A 300 14.04 97.14 65.26
C LEU A 300 15.14 98.10 65.72
N LYS A 301 16.28 98.13 65.02
CA LYS A 301 17.39 99.08 65.28
C LYS A 301 17.16 100.46 64.65
N GLY A 302 16.40 100.53 63.56
CA GLY A 302 16.06 101.76 62.83
C GLY A 302 14.83 102.51 63.36
N LYS A 303 14.22 102.06 64.46
CA LYS A 303 13.14 102.81 65.14
C LYS A 303 13.65 103.78 66.21
N GLU A 304 14.96 103.92 66.38
CA GLU A 304 15.56 104.83 67.39
C GLU A 304 16.28 106.06 66.80
N GLU A 305 16.52 106.13 65.49
CA GLU A 305 17.14 107.29 64.85
C GLU A 305 16.45 107.64 63.53
N GLN A 306 15.51 108.58 63.59
CA GLN A 306 15.59 109.85 62.87
C GLN A 306 14.22 110.54 62.87
N ARG A 307 14.19 111.66 63.60
CA ARG A 307 13.15 112.68 63.56
C ARG A 307 13.84 113.96 63.07
N VAL A 308 13.18 114.63 62.13
CA VAL A 308 13.30 116.05 61.74
C VAL A 308 14.42 116.43 60.75
N GLY A 309 14.02 117.16 59.71
CA GLY A 309 14.91 117.91 58.83
C GLY A 309 14.28 118.30 57.49
N ASP A 310 13.63 119.46 57.46
CA ASP A 310 12.75 119.96 56.39
C ASP A 310 13.45 120.46 55.11
N GLN A 311 12.62 120.45 54.05
CA GLN A 311 12.44 121.39 52.93
C GLN A 311 13.58 122.35 52.56
N THR A 312 13.94 122.34 51.27
CA THR A 312 13.80 123.47 50.31
C THR A 312 14.71 123.19 49.11
N PHE A 313 14.18 122.94 47.91
CA PHE A 313 14.88 123.14 46.62
C PHE A 313 13.93 122.86 45.44
N GLU A 314 12.70 123.37 45.49
CA GLU A 314 11.70 123.10 44.43
C GLU A 314 11.84 123.96 43.17
N GLU A 315 12.59 125.07 43.18
CA GLU A 315 12.69 125.94 41.99
C GLU A 315 13.87 125.62 41.06
N LYS A 316 14.81 124.74 41.44
CA LYS A 316 15.86 124.23 40.51
C LYS A 316 15.54 122.84 39.95
N ALA A 317 14.49 122.18 40.44
CA ALA A 317 14.08 120.86 40.00
C ALA A 317 13.17 120.88 38.76
N ALA A 318 12.41 121.95 38.54
CA ALA A 318 11.45 122.05 37.43
C ALA A 318 12.14 122.17 36.05
N GLU A 319 13.21 122.95 35.93
CA GLU A 319 13.93 123.16 34.67
C GLU A 319 14.84 121.96 34.30
N ALA A 320 15.39 121.26 35.30
CA ALA A 320 16.12 120.00 35.12
C ALA A 320 15.18 118.80 34.85
N ALA A 321 13.96 118.81 35.39
CA ALA A 321 12.95 117.80 35.12
C ALA A 321 12.36 117.93 33.70
N GLU A 322 12.27 119.13 33.13
CA GLU A 322 11.80 119.31 31.75
C GLU A 322 12.82 118.82 30.70
N ARG A 323 14.11 119.11 30.90
CA ARG A 323 15.19 118.55 30.06
C ARG A 323 15.29 117.03 30.20
N ARG A 324 15.13 116.48 31.40
CA ARG A 324 15.06 115.02 31.63
C ARG A 324 13.79 114.39 31.06
N ARG A 325 12.64 115.07 31.07
CA ARG A 325 11.40 114.57 30.43
C ARG A 325 11.52 114.52 28.91
N ALA A 326 12.14 115.53 28.28
CA ALA A 326 12.42 115.53 26.85
C ALA A 326 13.45 114.45 26.44
N GLU A 327 14.47 114.22 27.27
CA GLU A 327 15.49 113.19 27.04
C GLU A 327 14.96 111.77 27.30
N VAL A 328 14.10 111.59 28.32
CA VAL A 328 13.37 110.34 28.56
C VAL A 328 12.36 110.08 27.44
N ALA A 329 11.68 111.09 26.89
CA ALA A 329 10.77 110.92 25.76
C ALA A 329 11.52 110.52 24.47
N LYS A 330 12.71 111.09 24.20
CA LYS A 330 13.58 110.63 23.10
C LYS A 330 14.07 109.20 23.32
N ASN A 331 14.55 108.87 24.53
CA ASN A 331 14.99 107.52 24.86
C ASN A 331 13.84 106.49 24.85
N GLN A 332 12.61 106.88 25.20
CA GLN A 332 11.42 106.05 25.08
C GLN A 332 11.02 105.85 23.62
N ALA A 333 11.06 106.89 22.78
CA ALA A 333 10.79 106.79 21.35
C ALA A 333 11.85 105.92 20.64
N GLU A 334 13.11 106.02 21.04
CA GLU A 334 14.21 105.19 20.52
C GLU A 334 14.09 103.74 21.00
N ARG A 335 13.74 103.50 22.27
CA ARG A 335 13.39 102.15 22.78
C ARG A 335 12.20 101.54 22.04
N GLN A 336 11.15 102.32 21.77
CA GLN A 336 9.98 101.84 21.03
C GLN A 336 10.31 101.51 19.58
N ARG A 337 11.16 102.31 18.92
CA ARG A 337 11.68 101.99 17.58
C ARG A 337 12.55 100.73 17.61
N GLN A 338 13.39 100.55 18.62
CA GLN A 338 14.21 99.36 18.78
C GLN A 338 13.36 98.10 19.02
N LEU A 339 12.35 98.19 19.88
CA LEU A 339 11.38 97.10 20.11
C LEU A 339 10.59 96.75 18.85
N ALA A 340 10.19 97.73 18.03
CA ALA A 340 9.51 97.47 16.77
C ALA A 340 10.43 96.79 15.73
N ILE A 341 11.72 97.15 15.71
CA ILE A 341 12.73 96.49 14.87
C ILE A 341 12.95 95.05 15.33
N ASP A 342 13.07 94.81 16.64
CA ASP A 342 13.28 93.48 17.20
C ASP A 342 12.04 92.58 17.04
N GLN A 343 10.83 93.13 17.17
CA GLN A 343 9.58 92.43 16.83
C GLN A 343 9.53 92.04 15.34
N LYS A 344 9.90 92.94 14.43
CA LYS A 344 10.00 92.60 12.99
C LYS A 344 11.06 91.52 12.72
N LYS A 345 12.21 91.57 13.40
CA LYS A 345 13.24 90.53 13.27
C LYS A 345 12.77 89.18 13.82
N GLN A 346 12.02 89.16 14.92
CA GLN A 346 11.43 87.96 15.48
C GLN A 346 10.36 87.37 14.54
N GLN A 347 9.47 88.19 13.98
CA GLN A 347 8.48 87.75 12.98
C GLN A 347 9.16 87.15 11.74
N LEU A 348 10.19 87.81 11.19
CA LEU A 348 10.94 87.27 10.05
C LEU A 348 11.70 85.97 10.41
N ALA A 349 12.16 85.82 11.65
CA ALA A 349 12.80 84.60 12.11
C ALA A 349 11.78 83.45 12.33
N GLU A 350 10.56 83.77 12.76
CA GLU A 350 9.45 82.81 12.86
C GLU A 350 8.96 82.38 11.48
N GLU A 351 8.75 83.30 10.54
CA GLU A 351 8.37 82.99 9.15
C GLU A 351 9.38 82.06 8.47
N ARG A 352 10.69 82.30 8.68
CA ARG A 352 11.74 81.39 8.17
C ARG A 352 11.66 80.00 8.78
N LYS A 353 11.42 79.90 10.10
CA LYS A 353 11.24 78.61 10.78
C LYS A 353 9.95 77.91 10.34
N GLU A 354 8.89 78.66 10.03
CA GLU A 354 7.62 78.14 9.56
C GLU A 354 7.72 77.59 8.13
N VAL A 355 8.38 78.32 7.22
CA VAL A 355 8.70 77.84 5.86
C VAL A 355 9.54 76.56 5.93
N GLU A 356 10.56 76.52 6.78
CA GLU A 356 11.40 75.32 6.96
C GLU A 356 10.60 74.12 7.50
N ARG A 357 9.66 74.34 8.43
CA ARG A 357 8.75 73.28 8.92
C ARG A 357 7.83 72.78 7.82
N ILE A 358 7.28 73.67 6.98
CA ILE A 358 6.40 73.31 5.87
C ILE A 358 7.17 72.53 4.80
N GLU A 359 8.40 72.91 4.48
CA GLU A 359 9.24 72.18 3.54
C GLU A 359 9.61 70.78 4.06
N ARG A 360 10.02 70.67 5.34
CA ARG A 360 10.26 69.36 5.98
C ARG A 360 9.01 68.49 6.02
N ALA A 361 7.83 69.08 6.25
CA ALA A 361 6.55 68.37 6.22
C ALA A 361 6.24 67.84 4.81
N LYS A 362 6.42 68.66 3.77
CA LYS A 362 6.25 68.26 2.36
C LYS A 362 7.23 67.16 1.94
N GLU A 363 8.48 67.23 2.40
CA GLU A 363 9.49 66.21 2.13
C GLU A 363 9.15 64.87 2.82
N ASN A 364 8.73 64.92 4.08
CA ASN A 364 8.28 63.74 4.82
C ASN A 364 7.04 63.10 4.19
N GLU A 365 6.11 63.91 3.68
CA GLU A 365 4.93 63.41 2.99
C GLU A 365 5.29 62.77 1.64
N ARG A 366 6.24 63.32 0.87
CA ARG A 366 6.78 62.68 -0.34
C ARG A 366 7.41 61.33 -0.02
N LYS A 367 8.30 61.26 0.98
CA LYS A 367 8.93 60.00 1.43
C LYS A 367 7.89 58.97 1.90
N ARG A 368 6.82 59.40 2.57
CA ARG A 368 5.73 58.51 2.97
C ARG A 368 4.96 57.97 1.77
N ARG A 369 4.63 58.81 0.78
CA ARG A 369 3.94 58.38 -0.45
C ARG A 369 4.79 57.40 -1.28
N GLU A 370 6.09 57.59 -1.35
CA GLU A 370 7.01 56.64 -2.01
C GLU A 370 7.04 55.29 -1.30
N ARG A 371 7.17 55.29 0.03
CA ARG A 371 7.10 54.05 0.84
C ARG A 371 5.76 53.33 0.70
N GLU A 372 4.64 54.06 0.63
CA GLU A 372 3.31 53.48 0.40
C GLU A 372 3.18 52.89 -1.01
N LYS A 373 3.71 53.56 -2.05
CA LYS A 373 3.76 53.00 -3.41
C LYS A 373 4.61 51.73 -3.47
N GLU A 374 5.76 51.74 -2.82
CA GLU A 374 6.65 50.57 -2.76
C GLU A 374 6.00 49.41 -2.00
N HIS A 375 5.31 49.70 -0.88
CA HIS A 375 4.58 48.69 -0.11
C HIS A 375 3.42 48.09 -0.93
N ARG A 376 2.65 48.90 -1.66
CA ARG A 376 1.60 48.43 -2.57
C ARG A 376 2.16 47.55 -3.69
N LYS A 377 3.31 47.93 -4.26
CA LYS A 377 4.01 47.12 -5.28
C LYS A 377 4.43 45.76 -4.71
N ARG A 378 5.04 45.74 -3.52
CA ARG A 378 5.41 44.49 -2.83
C ARG A 378 4.19 43.60 -2.55
N ILE A 379 3.07 44.17 -2.11
CA ILE A 379 1.82 43.40 -1.91
C ILE A 379 1.32 42.80 -3.23
N ALA A 380 1.31 43.58 -4.31
CA ALA A 380 0.87 43.11 -5.63
C ALA A 380 1.78 41.99 -6.18
N ASP A 381 3.09 42.07 -5.96
CA ASP A 381 4.05 41.06 -6.39
C ASP A 381 3.92 39.78 -5.55
N ILE A 382 3.67 39.88 -4.24
CA ILE A 382 3.33 38.74 -3.38
C ILE A 382 2.04 38.06 -3.86
N GLN A 383 1.01 38.83 -4.21
CA GLN A 383 -0.24 38.27 -4.73
C GLN A 383 -0.06 37.58 -6.08
N ARG A 384 0.73 38.16 -7.00
CA ARG A 384 1.08 37.52 -8.28
C ARG A 384 1.83 36.21 -8.06
N SER A 385 2.88 36.21 -7.24
CA SER A 385 3.63 35.00 -6.91
C SER A 385 2.76 33.93 -6.25
N LYS A 386 1.80 34.31 -5.39
CA LYS A 386 0.83 33.36 -4.82
C LYS A 386 -0.08 32.76 -5.88
N ARG A 387 -0.59 33.57 -6.82
CA ARG A 387 -1.44 33.08 -7.93
C ARG A 387 -0.69 32.14 -8.85
N GLU A 388 0.55 32.46 -9.20
CA GLU A 388 1.41 31.60 -10.02
C GLU A 388 1.70 30.26 -9.32
N LYS A 389 2.03 30.29 -8.01
CA LYS A 389 2.22 29.06 -7.23
C LYS A 389 0.95 28.22 -7.12
N MET A 390 -0.22 28.84 -7.02
CA MET A 390 -1.49 28.11 -7.02
C MET A 390 -1.77 27.49 -8.39
N LYS A 391 -1.57 28.25 -9.48
CA LYS A 391 -1.75 27.76 -10.84
C LYS A 391 -0.82 26.59 -11.17
N ALA A 392 0.45 26.69 -10.81
CA ALA A 392 1.41 25.59 -10.98
C ALA A 392 1.04 24.33 -10.18
N ARG A 393 0.43 24.51 -9.00
CA ARG A 393 -0.11 23.39 -8.22
C ARG A 393 -1.35 22.78 -8.89
N GLU A 394 -2.26 23.60 -9.39
CA GLU A 394 -3.44 23.15 -10.15
C GLU A 394 -3.03 22.37 -11.40
N GLU A 395 -2.07 22.88 -12.18
CA GLU A 395 -1.51 22.19 -13.35
C GLU A 395 -0.88 20.85 -12.97
N SER A 396 -0.09 20.80 -11.89
CA SER A 396 0.49 19.55 -11.37
C SER A 396 -0.56 18.53 -10.92
N ILE A 397 -1.63 18.98 -10.25
CA ILE A 397 -2.74 18.12 -9.85
C ILE A 397 -3.46 17.56 -11.07
N MET A 398 -3.73 18.39 -12.08
CA MET A 398 -4.40 17.97 -13.31
C MET A 398 -3.56 16.94 -14.07
N ASP A 399 -2.26 17.17 -14.22
CA ASP A 399 -1.33 16.22 -14.85
C ASP A 399 -1.28 14.88 -14.09
N HIS A 400 -1.31 14.93 -12.75
CA HIS A 400 -1.37 13.72 -11.93
C HIS A 400 -2.69 12.97 -12.13
N MET A 401 -3.83 13.67 -12.12
CA MET A 401 -5.13 13.04 -12.38
C MET A 401 -5.19 12.40 -13.76
N GLN A 402 -4.68 13.08 -14.79
CA GLN A 402 -4.64 12.52 -16.15
C GLN A 402 -3.79 11.24 -16.20
N LYS A 403 -2.62 11.22 -15.53
CA LYS A 403 -1.79 10.01 -15.44
C LYS A 403 -2.49 8.87 -14.69
N VAL A 404 -3.24 9.18 -13.63
CA VAL A 404 -4.04 8.19 -12.90
C VAL A 404 -5.16 7.63 -13.77
N GLU A 405 -5.86 8.48 -14.53
CA GLU A 405 -6.89 8.05 -15.48
C GLU A 405 -6.30 7.16 -16.58
N GLU A 406 -5.18 7.54 -17.19
CA GLU A 406 -4.47 6.71 -18.17
C GLU A 406 -4.02 5.37 -17.56
N SER A 407 -3.53 5.36 -16.32
CA SER A 407 -3.14 4.14 -15.63
C SER A 407 -4.34 3.22 -15.36
N LEU A 408 -5.48 3.79 -14.94
CA LEU A 408 -6.72 3.06 -14.74
C LEU A 408 -7.28 2.51 -16.06
N GLN A 409 -7.19 3.28 -17.14
CA GLN A 409 -7.57 2.85 -18.49
C GLN A 409 -6.73 1.65 -18.92
N ARG A 410 -5.39 1.73 -18.78
CA ARG A 410 -4.48 0.63 -19.09
C ARG A 410 -4.75 -0.61 -18.26
N GLN A 411 -5.02 -0.47 -16.96
CA GLN A 411 -5.39 -1.60 -16.11
C GLN A 411 -6.72 -2.25 -16.51
N LYS A 412 -7.71 -1.45 -16.95
CA LYS A 412 -8.97 -1.99 -17.47
C LYS A 412 -8.73 -2.79 -18.75
N GLU A 413 -7.98 -2.24 -19.71
CA GLU A 413 -7.62 -2.93 -20.95
C GLU A 413 -6.82 -4.21 -20.69
N GLU A 414 -5.89 -4.20 -19.74
CA GLU A 414 -5.11 -5.38 -19.36
C GLU A 414 -6.01 -6.46 -18.76
N ARG A 415 -6.95 -6.10 -17.88
CA ARG A 415 -7.93 -7.05 -17.32
C ARG A 415 -8.86 -7.61 -18.40
N GLU A 416 -9.29 -6.80 -19.35
CA GLU A 416 -10.11 -7.26 -20.48
C GLU A 416 -9.35 -8.24 -21.38
N ARG A 417 -8.07 -7.95 -21.68
CA ARG A 417 -7.20 -8.87 -22.43
C ARG A 417 -6.98 -10.18 -21.66
N ASP A 418 -6.75 -10.12 -20.35
CA ASP A 418 -6.59 -11.31 -19.51
C ASP A 418 -7.86 -12.17 -19.48
N LEU A 419 -9.03 -11.54 -19.39
CA LEU A 419 -10.32 -12.24 -19.45
C LEU A 419 -10.55 -12.88 -20.82
N ALA A 420 -10.21 -12.19 -21.90
CA ALA A 420 -10.28 -12.74 -23.26
C ALA A 420 -9.35 -13.94 -23.44
N VAL A 421 -8.11 -13.87 -22.95
CA VAL A 421 -7.16 -14.99 -22.99
C VAL A 421 -7.67 -16.17 -22.16
N LYS A 422 -8.22 -15.94 -20.97
CA LYS A 422 -8.81 -17.01 -20.14
C LYS A 422 -9.99 -17.68 -20.84
N ALA A 423 -10.86 -16.90 -21.47
CA ALA A 423 -11.99 -17.43 -22.24
C ALA A 423 -11.51 -18.30 -23.42
N GLU A 424 -10.46 -17.86 -24.13
CA GLU A 424 -9.89 -18.62 -25.24
C GLU A 424 -9.21 -19.91 -24.77
N VAL A 425 -8.47 -19.87 -23.66
CA VAL A 425 -7.89 -21.08 -23.05
C VAL A 425 -8.98 -22.08 -22.63
N GLU A 426 -10.10 -21.61 -22.06
CA GLU A 426 -11.23 -22.48 -21.76
C GLU A 426 -11.88 -23.05 -23.01
N ARG A 427 -12.03 -22.25 -24.08
CA ARG A 427 -12.54 -22.71 -25.38
C ARG A 427 -11.68 -23.85 -25.93
N LEU A 428 -10.36 -23.65 -25.97
CA LEU A 428 -9.40 -24.66 -26.44
C LEU A 428 -9.41 -25.93 -25.57
N ARG A 429 -9.56 -25.80 -24.25
CA ARG A 429 -9.70 -26.96 -23.36
C ARG A 429 -10.98 -27.76 -23.64
N ARG A 430 -12.10 -27.08 -23.90
CA ARG A 430 -13.36 -27.74 -24.28
C ARG A 430 -13.24 -28.43 -25.63
N GLU A 431 -12.62 -27.78 -26.61
CA GLU A 431 -12.36 -28.34 -27.94
C GLU A 431 -11.48 -29.61 -27.85
N GLN A 432 -10.37 -29.54 -27.10
CA GLN A 432 -9.50 -30.68 -26.87
C GLN A 432 -10.23 -31.84 -26.14
N ALA A 433 -11.11 -31.52 -25.18
CA ALA A 433 -11.90 -32.53 -24.49
C ALA A 433 -12.88 -33.23 -25.45
N LEU A 434 -13.54 -32.49 -26.34
CA LEU A 434 -14.43 -33.06 -27.36
C LEU A 434 -13.66 -33.94 -28.36
N ASP A 435 -12.48 -33.52 -28.78
CA ASP A 435 -11.63 -34.33 -29.67
C ASP A 435 -11.15 -35.61 -29.01
N ASN A 436 -10.82 -35.57 -27.72
CA ASN A 436 -10.49 -36.78 -26.96
C ASN A 436 -11.68 -37.73 -26.88
N VAL A 437 -12.90 -37.21 -26.64
CA VAL A 437 -14.12 -38.03 -26.65
C VAL A 437 -14.36 -38.66 -28.03
N LYS A 438 -14.15 -37.92 -29.12
CA LYS A 438 -14.27 -38.47 -30.49
C LYS A 438 -13.25 -39.58 -30.74
N ARG A 439 -11.99 -39.39 -30.32
CA ARG A 439 -10.93 -40.40 -30.44
C ARG A 439 -11.25 -41.67 -29.64
N GLU A 440 -11.74 -41.53 -28.41
CA GLU A 440 -12.14 -42.67 -27.58
C GLU A 440 -13.36 -43.39 -28.16
N ARG A 441 -14.36 -42.68 -28.67
CA ARG A 441 -15.50 -43.30 -29.37
C ARG A 441 -15.04 -44.08 -30.61
N ALA A 442 -14.10 -43.54 -31.40
CA ALA A 442 -13.54 -44.23 -32.55
C ALA A 442 -12.78 -45.50 -32.14
N ARG A 443 -11.99 -45.44 -31.05
CA ARG A 443 -11.32 -46.61 -30.48
C ARG A 443 -12.31 -47.68 -30.03
N GLN A 444 -13.34 -47.29 -29.27
CA GLN A 444 -14.39 -48.21 -28.81
C GLN A 444 -15.15 -48.86 -29.97
N ALA A 445 -15.47 -48.09 -31.02
CA ALA A 445 -16.12 -48.64 -32.22
C ALA A 445 -15.23 -49.66 -32.93
N TYR A 446 -13.93 -49.39 -33.05
CA TYR A 446 -12.96 -50.33 -33.62
C TYR A 446 -12.81 -51.60 -32.78
N GLU A 447 -12.70 -51.47 -31.46
CA GLU A 447 -12.65 -52.62 -30.54
C GLU A 447 -13.94 -53.46 -30.60
N ALA A 448 -15.11 -52.81 -30.66
CA ALA A 448 -16.39 -53.49 -30.83
C ALA A 448 -16.47 -54.24 -32.16
N SER A 449 -15.96 -53.66 -33.25
CA SER A 449 -15.88 -54.34 -34.55
C SER A 449 -14.99 -55.57 -34.51
N ILE A 450 -13.82 -55.50 -33.86
CA ILE A 450 -12.94 -56.66 -33.69
C ILE A 450 -13.62 -57.74 -32.86
N LEU A 451 -14.29 -57.37 -31.77
CA LEU A 451 -15.03 -58.33 -30.94
C LEU A 451 -16.16 -58.98 -31.72
N HIS A 452 -16.90 -58.20 -32.52
CA HIS A 452 -17.97 -58.73 -33.37
C HIS A 452 -17.42 -59.75 -34.37
N GLN A 453 -16.32 -59.43 -35.07
CA GLN A 453 -15.66 -60.36 -35.98
C GLN A 453 -15.26 -61.66 -35.27
N LYS A 454 -14.66 -61.57 -34.08
CA LYS A 454 -14.30 -62.76 -33.28
C LYS A 454 -15.52 -63.60 -32.90
N HIS A 455 -16.66 -62.96 -32.63
CA HIS A 455 -17.91 -63.68 -32.35
C HIS A 455 -18.45 -64.39 -33.60
N GLU A 456 -18.38 -63.75 -34.77
CA GLU A 456 -18.76 -64.36 -36.05
C GLU A 456 -17.85 -65.56 -36.39
N ASP A 457 -16.53 -65.40 -36.26
CA ASP A 457 -15.56 -66.46 -36.48
C ASP A 457 -15.82 -67.64 -35.53
N ARG A 458 -16.10 -67.37 -34.25
CA ARG A 458 -16.47 -68.39 -33.28
C ARG A 458 -17.78 -69.10 -33.66
N ALA A 459 -18.78 -68.37 -34.14
CA ALA A 459 -20.04 -68.96 -34.59
C ALA A 459 -19.85 -69.80 -35.87
N ALA A 460 -18.98 -69.38 -36.78
CA ALA A 460 -18.61 -70.15 -37.97
C ALA A 460 -17.89 -71.45 -37.59
N LEU A 461 -16.92 -71.39 -36.67
CA LEU A 461 -16.23 -72.58 -36.15
C LEU A 461 -17.20 -73.54 -35.46
N GLN A 462 -18.16 -73.02 -34.69
CA GLN A 462 -19.17 -73.85 -34.03
C GLN A 462 -20.09 -74.54 -35.05
N ARG A 463 -20.55 -73.83 -36.09
CA ARG A 463 -21.32 -74.44 -37.18
C ARG A 463 -20.54 -75.53 -37.90
N GLY A 464 -19.28 -75.27 -38.27
CA GLY A 464 -18.42 -76.27 -38.90
C GLY A 464 -18.18 -77.49 -38.02
N ARG A 465 -18.08 -77.31 -36.69
CA ARG A 465 -18.02 -78.43 -35.74
C ARG A 465 -19.31 -79.23 -35.72
N ASP A 466 -20.47 -78.57 -35.70
CA ASP A 466 -21.77 -79.23 -35.66
C ASP A 466 -22.05 -80.01 -36.96
N ASP A 467 -21.66 -79.45 -38.12
CA ASP A 467 -21.72 -80.12 -39.43
C ASP A 467 -20.83 -81.38 -39.47
N LEU A 468 -19.58 -81.27 -39.02
CA LEU A 468 -18.67 -82.42 -38.90
C LEU A 468 -19.24 -83.52 -37.98
N LEU A 469 -19.87 -83.13 -36.87
CA LEU A 469 -20.52 -84.09 -35.98
C LEU A 469 -21.70 -84.78 -36.67
N GLN A 470 -22.51 -84.05 -37.46
CA GLN A 470 -23.59 -84.66 -38.24
C GLN A 470 -23.06 -85.63 -39.30
N ASP A 471 -21.98 -85.29 -40.00
CA ASP A 471 -21.39 -86.18 -41.00
C ASP A 471 -20.82 -87.45 -40.36
N ILE A 472 -20.14 -87.35 -39.21
CA ILE A 472 -19.69 -88.52 -38.44
C ILE A 472 -20.89 -89.39 -38.02
N LEU A 473 -22.00 -88.78 -37.59
CA LEU A 473 -23.21 -89.52 -37.22
C LEU A 473 -23.84 -90.22 -38.44
N ARG A 474 -23.86 -89.57 -39.61
CA ARG A 474 -24.32 -90.17 -40.87
C ARG A 474 -23.43 -91.33 -41.29
N GLU A 475 -22.11 -91.16 -41.29
CA GLU A 475 -21.16 -92.22 -41.59
C GLU A 475 -21.32 -93.42 -40.65
N ARG A 476 -21.49 -93.17 -39.34
CA ARG A 476 -21.78 -94.22 -38.37
C ARG A 476 -23.09 -94.95 -38.66
N ALA A 477 -24.13 -94.23 -39.08
CA ALA A 477 -25.40 -94.84 -39.46
C ALA A 477 -25.25 -95.71 -40.73
N VAL A 478 -24.55 -95.23 -41.76
CA VAL A 478 -24.24 -95.99 -42.98
C VAL A 478 -23.44 -97.25 -42.62
N ASN A 479 -22.36 -97.11 -41.85
CA ASN A 479 -21.55 -98.24 -41.40
C ASN A 479 -22.38 -99.26 -40.61
N ALA A 480 -23.26 -98.80 -39.71
CA ALA A 480 -24.16 -99.68 -38.97
C ALA A 480 -25.13 -100.45 -39.88
N THR A 481 -25.66 -99.79 -40.92
CA THR A 481 -26.51 -100.47 -41.92
C THR A 481 -25.71 -101.47 -42.77
N GLN A 482 -24.48 -101.15 -43.17
CA GLN A 482 -23.62 -102.05 -43.93
C GLN A 482 -23.26 -103.31 -43.13
N VAL A 483 -22.94 -103.14 -41.84
CA VAL A 483 -22.70 -104.27 -40.92
C VAL A 483 -23.96 -105.13 -40.76
N ARG A 484 -25.15 -104.52 -40.68
CA ARG A 484 -26.43 -105.26 -40.62
C ARG A 484 -26.66 -106.07 -41.89
N LEU A 485 -26.50 -105.46 -43.06
CA LEU A 485 -26.63 -106.14 -44.36
C LEU A 485 -25.64 -107.29 -44.51
N HIS A 486 -24.36 -107.10 -44.11
CA HIS A 486 -23.37 -108.18 -44.10
C HIS A 486 -23.79 -109.32 -43.17
N LYS A 487 -24.29 -109.00 -41.97
CA LYS A 487 -24.79 -110.00 -41.03
C LYS A 487 -25.96 -110.79 -41.60
N ASP A 488 -26.89 -110.13 -42.29
CA ASP A 488 -28.05 -110.78 -42.88
C ASP A 488 -27.65 -111.62 -44.11
N HIS A 489 -26.72 -111.14 -44.95
CA HIS A 489 -26.14 -111.94 -46.03
C HIS A 489 -25.47 -113.23 -45.52
N ILE A 490 -24.65 -113.14 -44.46
CA ILE A 490 -24.03 -114.31 -43.83
C ILE A 490 -25.08 -115.29 -43.29
N LYS A 491 -26.19 -114.79 -42.71
CA LYS A 491 -27.28 -115.67 -42.26
C LYS A 491 -27.94 -116.40 -43.43
N ASP A 492 -28.16 -115.71 -44.54
CA ASP A 492 -28.75 -116.30 -45.75
C ASP A 492 -27.81 -117.35 -46.36
N GLU A 493 -26.50 -117.10 -46.40
CA GLU A 493 -25.49 -118.09 -46.81
C GLU A 493 -25.51 -119.32 -45.89
N ILE A 494 -25.52 -119.12 -44.56
CA ILE A 494 -25.62 -120.21 -43.60
C ILE A 494 -26.92 -121.00 -43.79
N PHE A 495 -28.04 -120.32 -44.05
CA PHE A 495 -29.32 -120.95 -44.33
C PHE A 495 -29.26 -121.79 -45.62
N ASN A 496 -28.72 -121.24 -46.71
CA ASN A 496 -28.55 -121.94 -47.98
C ASN A 496 -27.63 -123.17 -47.85
N ILE A 497 -26.54 -123.06 -47.09
CA ILE A 497 -25.64 -124.19 -46.78
C ILE A 497 -26.41 -125.26 -46.00
N LYS A 498 -27.21 -124.88 -44.99
CA LYS A 498 -28.04 -125.83 -44.24
C LYS A 498 -29.07 -126.53 -45.12
N CYS A 499 -29.76 -125.79 -45.99
CA CYS A 499 -30.71 -126.35 -46.95
C CYS A 499 -30.03 -127.32 -47.92
N THR A 500 -28.87 -126.93 -48.47
CA THR A 500 -28.07 -127.78 -49.38
C THR A 500 -27.60 -129.05 -48.67
N ASN A 501 -27.09 -128.93 -47.45
CA ASN A 501 -26.67 -130.08 -46.65
C ASN A 501 -27.84 -131.00 -46.31
N SER A 502 -29.00 -130.43 -45.97
CA SER A 502 -30.23 -131.20 -45.72
C SER A 502 -30.70 -131.93 -46.98
N TYR A 503 -30.66 -131.27 -48.13
CA TYR A 503 -30.99 -131.85 -49.44
C TYR A 503 -30.02 -132.99 -49.80
N ASN A 504 -28.72 -132.76 -49.65
CA ASN A 504 -27.69 -133.77 -49.89
C ASN A 504 -27.85 -134.99 -48.98
N ARG A 505 -28.16 -134.77 -47.69
CA ARG A 505 -28.46 -135.84 -46.73
C ARG A 505 -29.72 -136.62 -47.12
N ALA A 506 -30.79 -135.93 -47.51
CA ALA A 506 -32.01 -136.58 -48.00
C ALA A 506 -31.74 -137.44 -49.25
N ASN A 507 -30.96 -136.92 -50.21
CA ASN A 507 -30.54 -137.67 -51.39
C ASN A 507 -29.65 -138.87 -51.08
N GLN A 508 -28.77 -138.78 -50.09
CA GLN A 508 -27.97 -139.92 -49.63
C GLN A 508 -28.88 -141.02 -49.04
N LEU A 509 -29.81 -140.67 -48.16
CA LEU A 509 -30.77 -141.63 -47.58
C LEU A 509 -31.65 -142.27 -48.65
N LEU A 510 -32.09 -141.50 -49.66
CA LEU A 510 -32.84 -142.06 -50.79
C LEU A 510 -32.01 -143.08 -51.58
N LYS A 511 -30.74 -142.78 -51.86
CA LYS A 511 -29.82 -143.74 -52.51
C LYS A 511 -29.55 -144.99 -51.66
N GLU A 512 -29.59 -144.88 -50.34
CA GLU A 512 -29.45 -146.04 -49.43
C GLU A 512 -30.72 -146.91 -49.38
N LEU A 513 -31.88 -146.35 -49.72
CA LEU A 513 -33.18 -147.05 -49.76
C LEU A 513 -33.53 -147.65 -51.13
N GLU A 514 -32.76 -147.36 -52.18
CA GLU A 514 -32.91 -148.04 -53.47
C GLU A 514 -32.49 -149.52 -53.34
N PRO A 515 -33.40 -150.49 -53.57
CA PRO A 515 -33.05 -151.91 -53.51
C PRO A 515 -32.05 -152.24 -54.62
N LYS A 516 -30.94 -152.86 -54.22
CA LYS A 516 -29.89 -153.36 -55.14
C LYS A 516 -30.43 -154.31 -56.20
#